data_AF-V6JWH5-F1
#
_entry.id   AF-V6JWH5-F1
#
_cell.length_a   1.000
_cell.length_b   1.000
_cell.length_c   1.000
_cell.angle_alpha   90.00
_cell.angle_beta   90.00
_cell.angle_gamma   90.00
#
_symmetry.space_group_name_H-M   'P 1'
#
loop_
_entity.id
_entity.type
_entity.pdbx_description
1 polymer ?
#
loop_
_entity_poly.entity_id
_entity_poly.type
_entity_poly.pdbx_seq_one_letter_code
_entity_poly.pdbx_strand_id
1 'polypeptide(L)'
;TLAGNAADEGARAATAAAAYGDPAAACADAAREHLPSAWNSGATVTCSRSGNLWTADVDLPTPVLFPGAAHLPFTVTGSAGAAAEAD
;
A
#
# COMPACT_ATOMS: atom_id res chain seq x y z
N THR A 1 6.01 -7.28 6.85
CA THR A 1 4.72 -8.01 6.66
C THR A 1 4.20 -7.66 5.28
N LEU A 2 3.22 -8.41 4.73
CA LEU A 2 2.66 -8.17 3.39
C LEU A 2 2.19 -6.70 3.21
N ALA A 3 1.38 -6.19 4.15
CA ALA A 3 0.91 -4.80 4.13
C ALA A 3 2.06 -3.78 4.20
N GLY A 4 3.11 -4.05 5.00
CA GLY A 4 4.28 -3.18 5.08
C GLY A 4 5.12 -3.18 3.80
N ASN A 5 5.26 -4.31 3.11
CA ASN A 5 5.95 -4.34 1.81
C ASN A 5 5.17 -3.57 0.74
N ALA A 6 3.85 -3.78 0.68
CA ALA A 6 2.96 -3.03 -0.20
C ALA A 6 3.05 -1.52 0.05
N ALA A 7 3.09 -1.10 1.32
CA ALA A 7 3.27 0.30 1.66
C ALA A 7 4.63 0.86 1.21
N ASP A 8 5.74 0.13 1.42
CA ASP A 8 7.08 0.57 0.99
C ASP A 8 7.16 0.73 -0.53
N GLU A 9 6.64 -0.23 -1.30
CA GLU A 9 6.60 -0.15 -2.76
C GLU A 9 5.75 1.02 -3.24
N GLY A 10 4.56 1.22 -2.64
CA GLY A 10 3.70 2.36 -2.93
C GLY A 10 4.38 3.70 -2.68
N ALA A 11 4.98 3.89 -1.50
CA ALA A 11 5.65 5.14 -1.15
C ALA A 11 6.83 5.45 -2.09
N ARG A 12 7.64 4.45 -2.44
CA ARG A 12 8.77 4.63 -3.37
C ARG A 12 8.31 4.96 -4.79
N ALA A 13 7.26 4.29 -5.28
CA ALA A 13 6.70 4.57 -6.59
C ALA A 13 6.13 5.98 -6.66
N ALA A 14 5.44 6.44 -5.60
CA ALA A 14 4.95 7.80 -5.47
C ALA A 14 6.09 8.81 -5.62
N THR A 15 7.18 8.61 -4.88
CA THR A 15 8.36 9.49 -4.91
C THR A 15 9.02 9.51 -6.28
N ALA A 16 9.19 8.35 -6.92
CA ALA A 16 9.76 8.25 -8.27
C ALA A 16 8.89 8.96 -9.32
N ALA A 17 7.56 8.85 -9.22
CA ALA A 17 6.63 9.47 -10.16
C ALA A 17 6.41 10.98 -9.90
N ALA A 18 6.81 11.50 -8.73
CA ALA A 18 6.56 12.88 -8.34
C ALA A 18 7.16 13.94 -9.28
N ALA A 19 8.17 13.59 -10.07
CA ALA A 19 8.85 14.51 -11.00
C ALA A 19 8.17 14.60 -12.37
N TYR A 20 7.53 13.53 -12.86
CA TYR A 20 7.11 13.44 -14.27
C TYR A 20 5.77 12.73 -14.52
N GLY A 21 5.08 12.27 -13.48
CA GLY A 21 3.87 11.45 -13.62
C GLY A 21 2.79 11.78 -12.59
N ASP A 22 1.88 10.82 -12.40
CA ASP A 22 0.86 10.87 -11.35
C ASP A 22 1.34 10.04 -10.15
N PRO A 23 1.90 10.69 -9.11
CA PRO A 23 2.43 9.98 -7.95
C PRO A 23 1.37 9.26 -7.13
N ALA A 24 0.13 9.74 -7.11
CA ALA A 24 -0.94 9.09 -6.37
C ALA A 24 -1.37 7.79 -7.07
N ALA A 25 -1.50 7.82 -8.40
CA ALA A 25 -1.78 6.62 -9.19
C ALA A 25 -0.62 5.61 -9.10
N ALA A 26 0.62 6.06 -9.29
CA ALA A 26 1.81 5.21 -9.20
C ALA A 26 1.93 4.52 -7.82
N CYS A 27 1.62 5.25 -6.75
CA CYS A 27 1.56 4.70 -5.40
C CYS A 27 0.50 3.60 -5.26
N ALA A 28 -0.72 3.88 -5.71
CA ALA A 28 -1.85 2.97 -5.58
C ALA A 28 -1.66 1.68 -6.40
N ASP A 29 -1.06 1.79 -7.58
CA ASP A 29 -0.75 0.66 -8.46
C ASP A 29 0.37 -0.19 -7.87
N ALA A 30 1.51 0.42 -7.51
CA ALA A 30 2.64 -0.31 -6.93
C ALA A 30 2.29 -1.02 -5.63
N ALA A 31 1.51 -0.38 -4.74
CA ALA A 31 1.05 -1.01 -3.51
C ALA A 31 0.15 -2.24 -3.75
N ARG A 32 -0.48 -2.36 -4.92
CA ARG A 32 -1.38 -3.48 -5.27
C ARG A 32 -0.73 -4.53 -6.15
N GLU A 33 0.31 -4.18 -6.90
CA GLU A 33 0.93 -4.99 -7.95
C GLU A 33 1.29 -6.41 -7.48
N HIS A 34 1.84 -6.53 -6.27
CA HIS A 34 2.28 -7.83 -5.72
C HIS A 34 1.32 -8.42 -4.69
N LEU A 35 0.12 -7.85 -4.53
CA LEU A 35 -0.89 -8.42 -3.65
C LEU A 35 -1.57 -9.61 -4.33
N PRO A 36 -1.62 -10.80 -3.67
CA PRO A 36 -2.43 -11.89 -4.16
C PRO A 36 -3.91 -11.46 -4.27
N SER A 37 -4.62 -11.95 -5.28
CA SER A 37 -6.00 -11.53 -5.60
C SER A 37 -6.95 -11.57 -4.40
N ALA A 38 -6.83 -12.58 -3.54
CA ALA A 38 -7.64 -12.75 -2.33
C ALA A 38 -7.45 -11.61 -1.31
N TRP A 39 -6.27 -11.02 -1.23
CA TRP A 39 -5.97 -9.87 -0.37
C TRP A 39 -6.29 -8.55 -1.08
N ASN A 40 -6.04 -8.47 -2.39
CA ASN A 40 -6.25 -7.26 -3.18
C ASN A 40 -7.74 -6.88 -3.26
N SER A 41 -8.66 -7.86 -3.33
CA SER A 41 -10.10 -7.61 -3.48
C SER A 41 -10.73 -6.73 -2.39
N GLY A 42 -10.11 -6.61 -1.21
CA GLY A 42 -10.56 -5.72 -0.14
C GLY A 42 -9.48 -4.72 0.30
N ALA A 43 -8.35 -4.66 -0.40
CA ALA A 43 -7.23 -3.81 -0.01
C ALA A 43 -7.57 -2.33 -0.19
N THR A 44 -7.38 -1.57 0.89
CA THR A 44 -7.45 -0.10 0.85
C THR A 44 -6.03 0.44 0.86
N VAL A 45 -5.75 1.36 -0.06
CA VAL A 45 -4.45 2.03 -0.18
C VAL A 45 -4.72 3.53 -0.14
N THR A 46 -4.10 4.20 0.81
CA THR A 46 -4.16 5.65 0.95
C THR A 46 -2.77 6.21 0.73
N CYS A 47 -2.63 7.08 -0.25
CA CYS A 47 -1.37 7.74 -0.56
C CYS A 47 -1.48 9.22 -0.24
N SER A 48 -0.54 9.74 0.53
CA SER A 48 -0.51 11.14 0.92
C SER A 48 0.90 11.70 0.84
N ARG A 49 1.00 13.02 0.72
CA ARG A 49 2.28 13.73 0.72
C ARG A 49 2.28 14.78 1.80
N SER A 50 3.36 14.82 2.58
CA SER A 50 3.64 15.88 3.55
C SER A 50 5.03 16.45 3.28
N GLY A 51 5.09 17.69 2.79
CA GLY A 51 6.34 18.31 2.34
C GLY A 51 7.00 17.49 1.24
N ASN A 52 8.19 16.95 1.51
CA ASN A 52 8.94 16.09 0.58
C ASN A 52 8.78 14.59 0.87
N LEU A 53 7.98 14.21 1.87
CA LEU A 53 7.75 12.83 2.23
C LEU A 53 6.44 12.34 1.61
N TRP A 54 6.51 11.31 0.77
CA TRP A 54 5.34 10.51 0.41
C TRP A 54 5.13 9.41 1.43
N THR A 55 3.87 9.18 1.80
CA THR A 55 3.44 8.13 2.72
C THR A 55 2.38 7.29 2.05
N ALA A 56 2.50 5.97 2.19
CA ALA A 56 1.49 5.01 1.81
C ALA A 56 1.01 4.25 3.05
N ASP A 57 -0.30 4.21 3.24
CA ASP A 57 -0.99 3.41 4.24
C ASP A 57 -1.81 2.33 3.53
N VAL A 58 -1.58 1.08 3.90
CA VAL A 58 -2.17 -0.10 3.25
C VAL A 58 -2.89 -0.94 4.29
N ASP A 59 -4.19 -1.10 4.11
CA ASP A 59 -5.05 -1.96 4.93
C ASP A 59 -5.47 -3.19 4.14
N LEU A 60 -5.06 -4.36 4.64
CA LEU A 60 -5.33 -5.65 4.00
C LEU A 60 -6.27 -6.50 4.87
N PRO A 61 -7.55 -6.65 4.47
CA PRO A 61 -8.44 -7.57 5.15
C PRO A 61 -8.02 -9.03 4.89
N THR A 62 -7.96 -9.84 5.93
CA THR A 62 -7.60 -11.25 5.80
C THR A 62 -8.65 -12.01 5.00
N PRO A 63 -8.25 -12.79 3.98
CA PRO A 63 -9.18 -13.62 3.22
C PRO A 63 -9.87 -14.65 4.12
N VAL A 64 -11.18 -14.85 3.92
CA VAL A 64 -11.92 -15.92 4.60
C VAL A 64 -11.55 -17.25 3.95
N LEU A 65 -10.87 -18.14 4.68
CA LEU A 65 -10.33 -19.36 4.07
C LEU A 65 -11.25 -20.58 4.16
N PHE A 66 -12.11 -20.76 5.17
CA PHE A 66 -13.01 -21.93 5.23
C PHE A 66 -14.26 -21.68 6.11
N PRO A 67 -15.45 -22.15 5.70
CA PRO A 67 -16.63 -22.16 6.58
C PRO A 67 -16.41 -23.17 7.72
N GLY A 68 -16.21 -22.67 8.94
CA GLY A 68 -16.09 -23.49 10.16
C GLY A 68 -14.93 -23.12 11.10
N ALA A 69 -13.98 -22.29 10.67
CA ALA A 69 -12.94 -21.78 11.56
C ALA A 69 -13.40 -20.45 12.18
N ALA A 70 -13.37 -20.34 13.50
CA ALA A 70 -13.80 -19.17 14.28
C ALA A 70 -12.95 -17.89 14.10
N HIS A 71 -12.19 -17.77 13.00
CA HIS A 71 -11.34 -16.63 12.73
C HIS A 71 -12.15 -15.58 11.97
N LEU A 72 -12.69 -14.62 12.73
CA LEU A 72 -13.27 -13.41 12.17
C LEU A 72 -12.22 -12.70 11.30
N PRO A 73 -12.59 -12.17 10.13
CA PRO A 73 -11.65 -11.42 9.31
C PRO A 73 -11.13 -10.22 10.11
N PHE A 74 -9.81 -10.07 10.15
CA PHE A 74 -9.14 -8.91 10.74
C PHE A 74 -8.34 -8.18 9.68
N THR A 75 -8.01 -6.92 9.95
CA THR A 75 -7.24 -6.08 9.04
C THR A 75 -5.77 -6.08 9.44
N VAL A 76 -4.89 -6.34 8.48
CA VAL A 76 -3.45 -6.15 8.63
C VAL A 76 -3.10 -4.80 8.01
N THR A 77 -2.68 -3.86 8.85
CA THR A 77 -2.26 -2.52 8.42
C THR A 77 -0.74 -2.45 8.25
N GLY A 78 -0.29 -1.71 7.24
CA GLY A 78 1.11 -1.37 7.02
C GLY A 78 1.24 0.07 6.54
N SER A 79 2.26 0.76 7.02
CA SER A 79 2.55 2.15 6.65
C SER A 79 4.03 2.29 6.33
N ALA A 80 4.34 3.05 5.28
CA ALA A 80 5.71 3.37 4.91
C ALA A 80 5.79 4.76 4.28
N GLY A 81 6.96 5.37 4.34
CA GLY A 81 7.21 6.66 3.70
C GLY A 81 8.55 6.71 2.98
N ALA A 82 8.60 7.49 1.89
CA ALA A 82 9.77 7.71 1.06
C ALA A 82 9.93 9.21 0.80
N ALA A 83 11.08 9.77 1.19
CA ALA A 83 11.38 11.18 0.95
C ALA A 83 11.90 11.38 -0.48
N ALA A 84 11.49 12.47 -1.11
CA ALA A 84 12.13 12.98 -2.32
C ALA A 84 13.46 13.64 -1.93
N GLU A 85 14.54 13.16 -2.51
CA GLU A 85 15.84 13.82 -2.42
C GLU A 85 15.74 15.14 -3.20
N ALA A 86 16.17 16.24 -2.58
CA ALA A 86 16.36 17.51 -3.26
C ALA A 86 17.82 17.55 -3.74
N ASP A 87 18.03 17.60 -5.05
CA ASP A 87 19.33 17.95 -5.63
C ASP A 87 19.75 19.39 -5.25
#